data_AF-A0A7X0LKS7-F1
#
_entry.id   AF-A0A7X0LKS7-F1
#
_cell.length_a   1.000
_cell.length_b   1.000
_cell.length_c   1.000
_cell.angle_alpha   90.00
_cell.angle_beta   90.00
_cell.angle_gamma   90.00
#
_symmetry.space_group_name_H-M   'P 1'
#
loop_
_entity.id
_entity.type
_entity.pdbx_description
1 polymer ?
#
loop_
_entity_poly.entity_id
_entity_poly.type
_entity_poly.pdbx_seq_one_letter_code
_entity_poly.pdbx_strand_id
1 'polypeptide(L)'
;MSKKDVDRLREKLPLPPLLMSLIQAGRWSNPGDEVMLRKIPFIHDPIIFLTTRESMDFNSGPLMGPDESEHAYFSEYRGALVGERELPWADVEKLIFIVVNERPGDDVGIALDYRTGIDTPRVIGMDWHSGKNCIYREISQSFEEFVELLEI
;
A
#
# COMPACT_ATOMS: atom_id res chain seq x y z
N MET A 1 -12.70 -3.30 17.27
CA MET A 1 -12.04 -4.37 16.52
C MET A 1 -10.57 -4.43 16.93
N SER A 2 -10.01 -5.61 17.19
CA SER A 2 -8.60 -5.75 17.62
C SER A 2 -7.64 -5.82 16.43
N LYS A 3 -6.34 -5.59 16.65
CA LYS A 3 -5.30 -5.79 15.61
C LYS A 3 -5.40 -7.18 14.96
N LYS A 4 -5.62 -8.23 15.77
CA LYS A 4 -5.78 -9.61 15.30
C LYS A 4 -6.98 -9.79 14.37
N ASP A 5 -8.05 -9.02 14.54
CA ASP A 5 -9.22 -9.10 13.68
C ASP A 5 -8.94 -8.43 12.32
N VAL A 6 -8.25 -7.29 12.32
CA VAL A 6 -7.79 -6.61 11.10
C VAL A 6 -6.85 -7.52 10.29
N ASP A 7 -5.88 -8.15 10.95
CA ASP A 7 -4.93 -9.05 10.29
C ASP A 7 -5.66 -10.25 9.64
N ARG A 8 -6.65 -10.84 10.33
CA ARG A 8 -7.49 -11.93 9.78
C ARG A 8 -8.34 -11.52 8.58
N LEU A 9 -8.78 -10.26 8.50
CA LEU A 9 -9.49 -9.76 7.34
C LEU A 9 -8.53 -9.65 6.15
N ARG A 10 -7.32 -9.12 6.39
CA ARG A 10 -6.29 -8.94 5.36
C ARG A 10 -5.74 -10.25 4.82
N GLU A 11 -5.58 -11.27 5.66
CA GLU A 11 -5.18 -12.63 5.24
C GLU A 11 -6.07 -13.21 4.13
N LYS A 12 -7.32 -12.74 4.04
CA LYS A 12 -8.29 -13.19 3.02
C LYS A 12 -8.19 -12.41 1.70
N LEU A 13 -7.46 -11.30 1.66
CA LEU A 13 -7.28 -10.51 0.45
C LEU A 13 -6.29 -11.24 -0.48
N PRO A 14 -6.67 -11.53 -1.73
CA PRO A 14 -5.82 -12.28 -2.65
C PRO A 14 -4.74 -11.38 -3.24
N LEU A 15 -3.51 -11.87 -3.38
CA LEU A 15 -2.51 -11.15 -4.18
C LEU A 15 -2.85 -11.27 -5.68
N PRO A 16 -2.71 -10.19 -6.48
CA PRO A 16 -2.92 -10.25 -7.92
C PRO A 16 -2.09 -11.38 -8.58
N PRO A 17 -2.66 -12.20 -9.48
CA PRO A 17 -1.93 -13.28 -10.15
C PRO A 17 -0.68 -12.78 -10.91
N LEU A 18 -0.72 -11.57 -11.47
CA LEU A 18 0.42 -10.95 -12.13
C LEU A 18 1.55 -10.65 -11.14
N LEU A 19 1.25 -10.15 -9.94
CA LEU A 19 2.24 -9.90 -8.89
C LEU A 19 2.98 -11.19 -8.53
N MET A 20 2.21 -12.26 -8.30
CA MET A 20 2.77 -13.58 -7.99
C MET A 20 3.67 -14.10 -9.11
N SER A 21 3.26 -13.90 -10.37
CA SER A 21 4.03 -14.29 -11.55
C SER A 21 5.34 -13.51 -11.67
N LEU A 22 5.31 -12.20 -11.43
CA LEU A 22 6.50 -11.34 -11.44
C LEU A 22 7.47 -11.71 -10.32
N ILE A 23 6.97 -12.00 -9.12
CA ILE A 23 7.78 -12.49 -7.99
C ILE A 23 8.45 -13.81 -8.35
N GLN A 24 7.69 -14.78 -8.86
CA GLN A 24 8.23 -16.10 -9.22
C GLN A 24 9.28 -16.01 -10.33
N ALA A 25 9.11 -15.07 -11.27
CA ALA A 25 10.06 -14.80 -12.34
C ALA A 25 11.27 -13.95 -11.90
N GLY A 26 11.31 -13.46 -10.66
CA GLY A 26 12.35 -12.53 -10.19
C GLY A 26 12.31 -11.17 -10.87
N ARG A 27 11.17 -10.80 -11.47
CA ARG A 27 10.94 -9.52 -12.16
C ARG A 27 10.31 -8.46 -11.26
N TRP A 28 9.74 -8.85 -10.13
CA TRP A 28 9.23 -7.90 -9.14
C TRP A 28 10.38 -7.26 -8.37
N SER A 29 10.90 -6.14 -8.89
CA SER A 29 12.01 -5.38 -8.29
C SER A 29 11.91 -3.89 -8.63
N ASN A 30 12.67 -3.05 -7.91
CA ASN A 30 12.72 -1.61 -8.17
C ASN A 30 13.23 -1.34 -9.61
N PRO A 31 12.44 -0.65 -10.47
CA PRO A 31 12.82 -0.37 -11.86
C PRO A 31 13.90 0.72 -11.98
N GLY A 32 14.33 1.29 -10.85
CA GLY A 32 15.29 2.38 -10.73
C GLY A 32 14.62 3.63 -10.15
N ASP A 33 15.31 4.30 -9.24
CA ASP A 33 14.78 5.47 -8.53
C ASP A 33 14.39 6.61 -9.49
N GLU A 34 15.09 6.75 -10.61
CA GLU A 34 14.74 7.72 -11.66
C GLU A 34 13.39 7.40 -12.33
N VAL A 35 13.09 6.11 -12.53
CA VAL A 35 11.79 5.67 -13.07
C VAL A 35 10.70 5.96 -12.04
N MET A 36 10.94 5.61 -10.78
CA MET A 36 10.00 5.85 -9.67
C MET A 36 9.69 7.33 -9.52
N LEU A 37 10.70 8.20 -9.44
CA LEU A 37 10.53 9.65 -9.31
C LEU A 37 9.81 10.27 -10.52
N ARG A 38 10.07 9.77 -11.73
CA ARG A 38 9.42 10.26 -12.94
C ARG A 38 7.94 9.87 -13.01
N LYS A 39 7.61 8.63 -12.63
CA LYS A 39 6.25 8.08 -12.78
C LYS A 39 5.37 8.35 -11.55
N ILE A 40 5.96 8.45 -10.36
CA ILE A 40 5.29 8.64 -9.08
C ILE A 40 6.01 9.75 -8.29
N PRO A 41 5.90 11.01 -8.75
CA PRO A 41 6.74 12.12 -8.29
C PRO A 41 6.43 12.60 -6.88
N PHE A 42 5.57 11.91 -6.12
CA PHE A 42 5.27 12.23 -4.73
C PHE A 42 5.88 11.22 -3.74
N ILE A 43 6.60 10.20 -4.24
CA ILE A 43 7.37 9.26 -3.44
C ILE A 43 8.84 9.48 -3.78
N HIS A 44 9.60 10.06 -2.84
CA HIS A 44 11.02 10.38 -3.02
C HIS A 44 11.95 9.48 -2.23
N ASP A 45 11.38 8.75 -1.29
CA ASP A 45 12.10 7.98 -0.31
C ASP A 45 12.64 6.68 -0.92
N PRO A 46 13.75 6.14 -0.38
CA PRO A 46 14.26 4.86 -0.84
C PRO A 46 13.24 3.76 -0.54
N ILE A 47 12.96 2.94 -1.55
CA ILE A 47 11.90 1.92 -1.47
C ILE A 47 12.41 0.54 -1.87
N ILE A 48 11.80 -0.46 -1.26
CA ILE A 48 12.02 -1.87 -1.56
C ILE A 48 10.71 -2.55 -1.93
N PHE A 49 10.78 -3.45 -2.91
CA PHE A 49 9.67 -4.23 -3.40
C PHE A 49 9.55 -5.50 -2.57
N LEU A 50 8.40 -5.74 -1.95
CA LEU A 50 8.18 -6.90 -1.10
C LEU A 50 7.95 -8.13 -1.97
N THR A 51 8.73 -9.18 -1.76
CA THR A 51 8.75 -10.38 -2.62
C THR A 51 8.10 -11.61 -2.01
N THR A 52 7.59 -11.51 -0.78
CA THR A 52 6.88 -12.61 -0.12
C THR A 52 5.59 -12.13 0.50
N ARG A 53 4.57 -13.00 0.50
CA ARG A 53 3.30 -12.73 1.19
C ARG A 53 3.51 -12.44 2.68
N GLU A 54 4.39 -13.20 3.34
CA GLU A 54 4.74 -12.98 4.75
C GLU A 54 5.28 -11.57 5.00
N SER A 55 6.18 -11.08 4.14
CA SER A 55 6.69 -9.70 4.24
C SER A 55 5.58 -8.66 3.99
N MET A 56 4.69 -8.89 3.03
CA MET A 56 3.55 -7.99 2.76
C MET A 56 2.58 -7.92 3.94
N ASP A 57 2.24 -9.07 4.53
CA ASP A 57 1.36 -9.13 5.70
C ASP A 57 2.02 -8.46 6.91
N PHE A 58 3.30 -8.72 7.16
CA PHE A 58 4.06 -8.10 8.25
C PHE A 58 4.08 -6.58 8.14
N ASN A 59 4.34 -6.03 6.95
CA ASN A 59 4.40 -4.58 6.72
C ASN A 59 3.03 -3.91 6.65
N SER A 60 1.96 -4.66 6.43
CA SER A 60 0.58 -4.12 6.43
C SER A 60 -0.07 -4.14 7.82
N GLY A 61 0.48 -4.91 8.77
CA GLY A 61 -0.03 -5.05 10.14
C GLY A 61 0.22 -3.90 11.14
N PRO A 62 1.20 -2.99 11.00
CA PRO A 62 1.51 -1.97 12.01
C PRO A 62 0.75 -0.66 11.82
N LEU A 63 -0.09 -0.54 10.79
CA LEU A 63 -0.66 0.74 10.32
C LEU A 63 -1.42 1.51 11.41
N MET A 64 -2.09 0.83 12.35
CA MET A 64 -2.84 1.51 13.40
C MET A 64 -2.34 1.22 14.81
N GLY A 65 -1.86 2.28 15.47
CA GLY A 65 -1.77 2.38 16.92
C GLY A 65 -3.15 2.33 17.60
N PRO A 66 -3.20 2.18 18.93
CA PRO A 66 -4.45 2.16 19.69
C PRO A 66 -5.18 3.51 19.74
N ASP A 67 -4.51 4.61 19.42
CA ASP A 67 -5.04 5.97 19.49
C ASP A 67 -5.60 6.44 18.13
N GLU A 68 -6.88 6.84 18.10
CA GLU A 68 -7.54 7.32 16.88
C GLU A 68 -7.00 8.66 16.36
N SER A 69 -6.35 9.45 17.23
CA SER A 69 -5.74 10.72 16.84
C SER A 69 -4.51 10.54 15.95
N GLU A 70 -3.77 9.44 16.11
CA GLU A 70 -2.66 9.09 15.23
C GLU A 70 -3.17 8.75 13.82
N HIS A 71 -4.35 8.14 13.69
CA HIS A 71 -4.89 7.73 12.40
C HIS A 71 -5.21 8.93 11.49
N ALA A 72 -5.59 10.08 12.06
CA ALA A 72 -5.81 11.30 11.28
C ALA A 72 -4.50 11.91 10.72
N TYR A 73 -3.37 11.65 11.37
CA TYR A 73 -2.06 12.07 10.88
C TYR A 73 -1.59 11.21 9.69
N PHE A 74 -1.94 9.92 9.70
CA PHE A 74 -1.63 8.98 8.62
C PHE A 74 -2.73 8.89 7.53
N SER A 75 -3.87 9.56 7.69
CA SER A 75 -5.06 9.39 6.86
C SER A 75 -5.54 7.93 6.78
N GLU A 76 -5.59 7.25 7.91
CA GLU A 76 -6.00 5.84 8.00
C GLU A 76 -7.28 5.68 8.81
N TYR A 77 -8.01 4.58 8.57
CA TYR A 77 -9.22 4.25 9.32
C TYR A 77 -9.57 2.76 9.22
N ARG A 78 -10.58 2.34 10.00
CA ARG A 78 -11.20 1.01 9.94
C ARG A 78 -12.61 1.10 9.39
N GLY A 79 -12.81 0.66 8.15
CA GLY A 79 -14.11 0.71 7.49
C GLY A 79 -15.21 -0.01 8.29
N ALA A 80 -14.88 -1.13 8.93
CA ALA A 80 -15.84 -1.86 9.76
C ALA A 80 -16.32 -1.11 11.01
N LEU A 81 -15.62 -0.05 11.45
CA LEU A 81 -15.99 0.74 12.63
C LEU A 81 -16.66 2.06 12.27
N VAL A 82 -16.12 2.78 11.29
CA VAL A 82 -16.54 4.17 11.01
C VAL A 82 -17.23 4.35 9.66
N GLY A 83 -17.40 3.27 8.89
CA GLY A 83 -17.93 3.31 7.53
C GLY A 83 -16.86 3.67 6.49
N GLU A 84 -17.23 3.57 5.22
CA GLU A 84 -16.31 3.82 4.11
C GLU A 84 -15.99 5.31 3.95
N ARG A 85 -14.74 5.60 3.58
CA ARG A 85 -14.24 6.93 3.23
C ARG A 85 -13.49 6.82 1.91
N GLU A 86 -13.52 7.89 1.14
CA GLU A 86 -12.73 8.01 -0.08
C GLU A 86 -11.30 8.46 0.22
N LEU A 87 -10.44 8.42 -0.81
CA LEU A 87 -9.14 9.09 -0.75
C LEU A 87 -9.33 10.55 -0.31
N PRO A 88 -8.43 11.11 0.52
CA PRO A 88 -7.09 10.60 0.85
C PRO A 88 -7.02 9.57 1.98
N TRP A 89 -8.15 9.08 2.50
CA TRP A 89 -8.17 8.12 3.59
C TRP A 89 -7.96 6.69 3.07
N ALA A 90 -7.29 5.84 3.86
CA ALA A 90 -7.05 4.44 3.53
C ALA A 90 -7.64 3.50 4.60
N ASP A 91 -8.39 2.50 4.14
CA ASP A 91 -9.01 1.50 5.01
C ASP A 91 -8.03 0.38 5.29
N VAL A 92 -7.43 0.35 6.48
CA VAL A 92 -6.34 -0.59 6.79
C VAL A 92 -6.77 -2.06 6.74
N GLU A 93 -8.08 -2.32 6.81
CA GLU A 93 -8.67 -3.66 6.71
C GLU A 93 -8.70 -4.17 5.26
N LYS A 94 -8.52 -3.26 4.29
CA LYS A 94 -8.61 -3.51 2.84
C LYS A 94 -7.33 -3.11 2.09
N LEU A 95 -6.18 -3.08 2.77
CA LEU A 95 -4.88 -2.72 2.20
C LEU A 95 -3.85 -3.84 2.34
N ILE A 96 -3.03 -4.01 1.30
CA ILE A 96 -1.78 -4.80 1.35
C ILE A 96 -0.65 -3.97 0.77
N PHE A 97 0.36 -3.65 1.57
CA PHE A 97 1.60 -3.03 1.09
C PHE A 97 2.40 -4.01 0.23
N ILE A 98 2.85 -3.54 -0.93
CA ILE A 98 3.65 -4.29 -1.91
C ILE A 98 5.02 -3.65 -2.13
N VAL A 99 5.18 -2.39 -1.73
CA VAL A 99 6.44 -1.64 -1.69
C VAL A 99 6.45 -0.83 -0.40
N VAL A 100 7.60 -0.78 0.28
CA VAL A 100 7.79 -0.03 1.53
C VAL A 100 9.13 0.70 1.51
N ASN A 101 9.34 1.60 2.48
CA ASN A 101 10.63 2.24 2.67
C ASN A 101 11.73 1.20 2.96
N GLU A 102 12.92 1.42 2.41
CA GLU A 102 14.11 0.61 2.72
C GLU A 102 14.56 0.80 4.18
N ARG A 103 14.37 2.00 4.74
CA ARG A 103 14.85 2.41 6.06
C ARG A 103 13.82 2.04 7.12
N PRO A 104 14.17 1.19 8.10
CA PRO A 104 13.28 0.86 9.20
C PRO A 104 12.88 2.10 10.00
N GLY A 105 11.58 2.31 10.18
CA GLY A 105 11.01 3.43 10.93
C GLY A 105 10.54 4.61 10.08
N ASP A 106 10.83 4.61 8.77
CA ASP A 106 10.28 5.59 7.84
C ASP A 106 8.98 5.05 7.22
N ASP A 107 7.86 5.75 7.44
CA ASP A 107 6.51 5.26 7.13
C ASP A 107 6.08 5.53 5.67
N VAL A 108 6.85 5.08 4.69
CA VAL A 108 6.51 5.24 3.25
C VAL A 108 6.15 3.90 2.62
N GLY A 109 5.13 3.88 1.77
CA GLY A 109 4.84 2.69 0.97
C GLY A 109 3.82 2.87 -0.14
N ILE A 110 3.69 1.82 -0.94
CA ILE A 110 2.70 1.63 -2.00
C ILE A 110 1.91 0.36 -1.70
N ALA A 111 0.58 0.45 -1.79
CA ALA A 111 -0.34 -0.59 -1.40
C ALA A 111 -1.38 -0.89 -2.48
N LEU A 112 -1.82 -2.15 -2.48
CA LEU A 112 -3.04 -2.60 -3.12
C LEU A 112 -4.23 -2.19 -2.26
N ASP A 113 -5.20 -1.49 -2.83
CA ASP A 113 -6.43 -1.04 -2.16
C ASP A 113 -7.64 -1.75 -2.74
N TYR A 114 -8.22 -2.63 -1.92
CA TYR A 114 -9.32 -3.53 -2.30
C TYR A 114 -10.70 -2.89 -2.13
N ARG A 115 -10.79 -1.58 -1.82
CA ARG A 115 -12.09 -0.86 -1.79
C ARG A 115 -12.76 -0.81 -3.17
N THR A 116 -11.99 -0.85 -4.25
CA THR A 116 -12.51 -0.82 -5.62
C THR A 116 -12.92 -2.19 -6.16
N GLY A 117 -12.45 -3.28 -5.54
CA GLY A 117 -12.77 -4.65 -5.96
C GLY A 117 -11.74 -5.66 -5.48
N ILE A 118 -12.17 -6.91 -5.26
CA ILE A 118 -11.29 -7.98 -4.78
C ILE A 118 -10.34 -8.50 -5.87
N ASP A 119 -10.81 -8.52 -7.12
CA ASP A 119 -10.07 -9.05 -8.27
C ASP A 119 -9.22 -7.98 -8.98
N THR A 120 -9.58 -6.71 -8.80
CA THR A 120 -8.93 -5.56 -9.46
C THR A 120 -8.68 -4.45 -8.44
N PRO A 121 -7.81 -4.68 -7.43
CA PRO A 121 -7.44 -3.63 -6.49
C PRO A 121 -6.71 -2.52 -7.23
N ARG A 122 -7.04 -1.27 -6.92
CA ARG A 122 -6.24 -0.13 -7.38
C ARG A 122 -4.91 -0.09 -6.63
N VAL A 123 -3.97 0.72 -7.14
CA VAL A 123 -2.69 0.94 -6.45
C VAL A 123 -2.64 2.37 -5.92
N ILE A 124 -2.36 2.50 -4.62
CA ILE A 124 -2.24 3.79 -3.92
C ILE A 124 -0.87 3.93 -3.26
N GLY A 125 -0.40 5.16 -3.08
CA GLY A 125 0.86 5.46 -2.41
C GLY A 125 0.70 6.52 -1.32
N MET A 126 1.57 6.44 -0.33
CA MET A 126 1.67 7.42 0.76
C MET A 126 2.41 8.67 0.27
N ASP A 127 1.76 9.82 0.36
CA ASP A 127 2.33 11.14 0.05
C ASP A 127 2.56 11.91 1.34
N TRP A 128 3.83 11.99 1.74
CA TRP A 128 4.31 12.76 2.88
C TRP A 128 4.78 14.17 2.51
N HIS A 129 4.91 14.46 1.22
CA HIS A 129 5.64 15.64 0.74
C HIS A 129 4.71 16.76 0.27
N SER A 130 3.45 16.46 -0.05
CA SER A 130 2.47 17.45 -0.52
C SER A 130 1.74 18.20 0.58
N GLY A 131 1.91 17.85 1.86
CA GLY A 131 1.12 18.39 2.96
C GLY A 131 1.77 18.30 4.34
N LYS A 132 0.99 18.61 5.39
CA LYS A 132 1.42 18.52 6.79
C LYS A 132 1.21 17.13 7.42
N ASN A 133 0.36 16.32 6.79
CA ASN A 133 -0.01 14.98 7.21
C ASN A 133 0.24 14.04 6.04
N CYS A 134 0.36 12.74 6.31
CA CYS A 134 0.33 11.75 5.23
C CYS A 134 -1.05 11.72 4.60
N ILE A 135 -1.09 11.66 3.28
CA ILE A 135 -2.30 11.37 2.52
C ILE A 135 -2.04 10.20 1.58
N TYR A 136 -3.06 9.40 1.31
CA TYR A 136 -2.97 8.39 0.26
C TYR A 136 -3.43 8.97 -1.08
N ARG A 137 -2.68 8.66 -2.14
CA ARG A 137 -2.98 9.07 -3.52
C ARG A 137 -3.04 7.86 -4.42
N GLU A 138 -4.00 7.89 -5.35
CA GLU A 138 -4.06 6.88 -6.40
C GLU A 138 -2.86 7.03 -7.34
N ILE A 139 -2.26 5.90 -7.67
CA ILE A 139 -1.17 5.77 -8.65
C ILE A 139 -1.72 5.20 -9.95
N SER A 140 -2.58 4.19 -9.87
CA SER A 140 -3.22 3.54 -11.01
C SER A 140 -4.50 2.82 -10.60
N GLN A 141 -5.39 2.53 -11.56
CA GLN A 141 -6.71 1.95 -11.29
C GLN A 141 -6.66 0.44 -11.09
N SER A 142 -5.58 -0.22 -11.50
CA SER A 142 -5.33 -1.64 -11.26
C SER A 142 -3.85 -1.95 -11.08
N PHE A 143 -3.54 -3.15 -10.58
CA PHE A 143 -2.16 -3.61 -10.48
C PHE A 143 -1.50 -3.81 -11.86
N GLU A 144 -2.24 -4.22 -12.88
CA GLU A 144 -1.74 -4.33 -14.25
C GLU A 144 -1.29 -2.98 -14.80
N GLU A 145 -2.12 -1.94 -14.65
CA GLU A 145 -1.76 -0.58 -15.04
C GLU A 145 -0.53 -0.08 -14.30
N PHE A 146 -0.36 -0.45 -13.03
CA PHE A 146 0.83 -0.12 -12.25
C PHE A 146 2.10 -0.75 -12.81
N VAL A 147 2.05 -2.03 -13.18
CA VAL A 147 3.17 -2.75 -13.80
C VAL A 147 3.53 -2.13 -15.15
N GLU A 148 2.54 -1.80 -15.97
CA GLU A 148 2.74 -1.10 -17.24
C GLU A 148 3.36 0.29 -17.04
N LEU A 149 2.89 1.05 -16.04
CA LEU A 149 3.41 2.37 -15.68
C LEU A 149 4.91 2.31 -15.34
N LEU A 150 5.31 1.30 -14.59
CA LEU A 150 6.68 1.07 -14.13
C LEU A 150 7.57 0.36 -15.15
N GLU A 151 7.00 -0.14 -16.25
CA GLU A 151 7.72 -0.84 -17.31
C GLU A 151 8.39 -2.15 -16.81
N ILE A 152 7.73 -2.88 -15.89
CA ILE A 152 8.22 -4.11 -15.23
C ILE A 152 7.69 -5.40 -15.86
#